data_AF-A0ABD5XT25-F1
#
_entry.id   AF-A0ABD5XT25-F1
#
_cell.length_a   1.000
_cell.length_b   1.000
_cell.length_c   1.000
_cell.angle_alpha   90.00
_cell.angle_beta   90.00
_cell.angle_gamma   90.00
#
_symmetry.space_group_name_H-M   'P 1'
#
loop_
_entity.id
_entity.type
_entity.pdbx_description
1 polymer ?
#
loop_
_entity_poly.entity_id
_entity_poly.type
_entity_poly.pdbx_seq_one_letter_code
_entity_poly.pdbx_strand_id
1 'polypeptide(L)'
;MANGFLDGTNAALMARAMESDLEVAVFVTPVHAQVPDVEAAVRLVEAVEHVYELGVDTAPLESFATQVGEYYRTLAERLADHAEEEQPPDRMYM
;
A
#
# COMPACT_ATOMS: atom_id res chain seq x y z
N MET A 1 16.56 -1.52 -14.88
CA MET A 1 15.18 -2.01 -14.68
C MET A 1 15.33 -3.43 -14.21
N ALA A 2 14.99 -3.69 -12.95
CA ALA A 2 15.32 -4.95 -12.29
C ALA A 2 14.45 -6.07 -12.86
N ASN A 3 15.07 -7.19 -13.22
CA ASN A 3 14.39 -8.42 -13.58
C ASN A 3 13.42 -8.82 -12.46
N GLY A 4 12.24 -9.29 -12.82
CA GLY A 4 11.21 -9.73 -11.87
C GLY A 4 10.25 -10.72 -12.53
N PHE A 5 9.45 -11.42 -11.73
CA PHE A 5 8.38 -12.29 -12.22
C PHE A 5 7.04 -11.82 -11.64
N LEU A 6 5.97 -12.03 -12.41
CA LEU A 6 4.61 -11.90 -11.92
C LEU A 6 4.13 -13.28 -11.48
N ASP A 7 3.28 -13.33 -10.46
CA ASP A 7 2.58 -14.54 -10.04
C ASP A 7 1.09 -14.25 -9.80
N GLY A 8 0.30 -15.31 -9.59
CA GLY A 8 -1.12 -15.26 -9.30
C GLY A 8 -1.95 -14.77 -10.48
N THR A 9 -3.03 -14.06 -10.17
CA THR A 9 -4.01 -13.62 -11.17
C THR A 9 -3.40 -12.67 -12.21
N ASN A 10 -2.52 -11.77 -11.80
CA ASN A 10 -1.88 -10.81 -12.71
C ASN A 10 -1.01 -11.53 -13.76
N ALA A 11 -0.25 -12.55 -13.34
CA ALA A 11 0.54 -13.36 -14.26
C ALA A 11 -0.34 -14.17 -15.21
N ALA A 12 -1.39 -14.80 -14.70
CA ALA A 12 -2.31 -15.61 -15.51
C ALA A 12 -3.03 -14.78 -16.58
N LEU A 13 -3.47 -13.57 -16.24
CA LEU A 13 -4.10 -12.65 -17.19
C LEU A 13 -3.12 -12.17 -18.25
N MET A 14 -1.89 -11.80 -17.85
CA MET A 14 -0.84 -11.40 -18.79
C MET A 14 -0.49 -12.54 -19.76
N ALA A 15 -0.28 -13.75 -19.25
CA ALA A 15 0.02 -14.93 -20.06
C ALA A 15 -1.11 -15.24 -21.05
N ARG A 16 -2.37 -15.15 -20.62
CA ARG A 16 -3.52 -15.37 -21.50
C ARG A 16 -3.63 -14.30 -22.59
N ALA A 17 -3.39 -13.04 -22.24
CA ALA A 17 -3.48 -11.94 -23.18
C ALA A 17 -2.41 -12.01 -24.27
N MET A 18 -1.20 -12.49 -23.95
CA MET A 18 -0.13 -12.74 -24.94
C MET A 18 -0.51 -13.72 -26.04
N GLU A 19 -1.49 -14.60 -25.79
CA GLU A 19 -2.03 -15.56 -26.76
C GLU A 19 -3.31 -15.05 -27.44
N SER A 20 -3.62 -13.75 -27.31
CA SER A 20 -4.86 -13.15 -27.81
C SER A 20 -4.59 -11.82 -28.53
N ASP A 21 -5.62 -11.29 -29.19
CA ASP A 21 -5.56 -9.97 -29.83
C ASP A 21 -5.83 -8.81 -28.86
N LEU A 22 -5.91 -9.06 -27.54
CA LEU A 22 -6.19 -8.04 -26.54
C LEU A 22 -4.91 -7.36 -26.06
N GLU A 23 -4.95 -6.02 -26.01
CA GLU A 23 -3.91 -5.23 -25.34
C GLU A 23 -4.04 -5.37 -23.82
N VAL A 24 -2.93 -5.65 -23.14
CA VAL A 24 -2.88 -5.78 -21.69
C VAL A 24 -1.68 -5.03 -21.12
N ALA A 25 -1.87 -4.47 -19.93
CA ALA A 25 -0.82 -3.86 -19.15
C ALA A 25 -1.02 -4.17 -17.66
N VAL A 26 0.07 -4.10 -16.89
CA VAL A 26 0.04 -4.19 -15.43
C VAL A 26 0.75 -2.97 -14.88
N PHE A 27 0.04 -2.18 -14.09
CA PHE A 27 0.61 -1.09 -13.32
C PHE A 27 1.08 -1.63 -11.97
N VAL A 28 2.31 -1.29 -11.60
CA VAL A 28 2.93 -1.67 -10.33
C VAL A 28 3.52 -0.44 -9.67
N THR A 29 3.32 -0.35 -8.36
CA THR A 29 3.78 0.77 -7.53
C THR A 29 4.48 0.19 -6.29
N PRO A 30 5.61 0.75 -5.84
CA PRO A 30 6.24 0.35 -4.59
C PRO A 30 5.30 0.55 -3.40
N VAL A 31 5.25 -0.42 -2.49
CA VAL A 31 4.44 -0.40 -1.27
C VAL A 31 5.26 -0.83 -0.05
N HIS A 32 4.87 -0.35 1.13
CA HIS A 32 5.36 -0.90 2.39
C HIS A 32 4.67 -2.24 2.70
N ALA A 33 5.45 -3.32 2.84
CA ALA A 33 4.89 -4.69 2.93
C ALA A 33 4.15 -5.01 4.24
N GLN A 34 4.34 -4.20 5.29
CA GLN A 34 3.87 -4.50 6.65
C GLN A 34 2.55 -3.78 6.99
N VAL A 35 2.18 -2.74 6.23
CA VAL A 35 1.04 -1.87 6.53
C VAL A 35 0.27 -1.60 5.24
N PRO A 36 -1.07 -1.54 5.26
CA PRO A 36 -1.83 -1.06 4.13
C PRO A 36 -1.34 0.32 3.66
N ASP A 37 -0.77 0.39 2.46
CA ASP A 37 -0.19 1.59 1.87
C ASP A 37 -1.23 2.30 0.98
N VAL A 38 -2.07 3.14 1.61
CA VAL A 38 -3.17 3.82 0.90
C VAL A 38 -2.63 4.84 -0.10
N GLU A 39 -1.52 5.51 0.21
CA GLU A 39 -0.87 6.44 -0.73
C GLU A 39 -0.45 5.72 -2.01
N ALA A 40 0.11 4.51 -1.90
CA ALA A 40 0.43 3.72 -3.07
C ALA A 40 -0.81 3.34 -3.89
N ALA A 41 -1.94 3.05 -3.24
CA ALA A 41 -3.20 2.79 -3.93
C ALA A 41 -3.70 4.04 -4.67
N VAL A 42 -3.66 5.22 -4.06
CA VAL A 42 -3.98 6.51 -4.70
C VAL A 42 -3.10 6.69 -5.94
N ARG A 43 -1.77 6.55 -5.82
CA ARG A 43 -0.83 6.67 -6.93
C ARG A 43 -1.18 5.75 -8.11
N LEU A 44 -1.64 4.53 -7.84
CA LEU A 44 -2.00 3.58 -8.88
C LEU A 44 -3.29 4.00 -9.60
N VAL A 45 -4.28 4.52 -8.87
CA VAL A 45 -5.52 5.04 -9.46
C VAL A 45 -5.24 6.29 -10.30
N GLU A 46 -4.44 7.23 -9.78
CA GLU A 46 -4.02 8.42 -10.52
C GLU A 46 -3.28 8.07 -11.82
N ALA A 47 -2.42 7.04 -11.79
CA ALA A 47 -1.73 6.58 -12.99
C ALA A 47 -2.69 6.03 -14.05
N VAL A 48 -3.71 5.25 -13.63
CA VAL A 48 -4.74 4.74 -14.53
C VAL A 48 -5.59 5.88 -15.10
N GLU A 49 -5.99 6.84 -14.26
CA GLU A 49 -6.71 8.03 -14.68
C GLU A 49 -5.89 8.84 -15.69
N HIS A 50 -4.59 9.04 -15.44
CA HIS A 50 -3.73 9.78 -16.35
C HIS A 50 -3.56 9.10 -17.72
N VAL A 51 -3.53 7.76 -17.75
CA VAL A 51 -3.34 7.01 -19.00
C VAL A 51 -4.63 6.90 -19.81
N TYR A 52 -5.78 6.75 -19.14
CA TYR A 52 -7.04 6.43 -19.80
C TYR A 52 -8.11 7.53 -19.72
N GLU A 53 -7.88 8.60 -18.97
CA GLU A 53 -8.77 9.78 -18.82
C GLU A 53 -10.21 9.38 -18.50
N LEU A 54 -10.40 8.58 -17.44
CA LEU A 54 -11.68 7.96 -17.09
C LEU A 54 -12.60 8.89 -16.28
N GLY A 55 -12.12 10.05 -15.83
CA GLY A 55 -12.86 10.99 -15.00
C GLY A 55 -13.02 10.52 -13.55
N VAL A 56 -12.07 9.75 -13.02
CA VAL A 56 -12.07 9.27 -11.64
C VAL A 56 -11.65 10.39 -10.68
N ASP A 57 -12.50 10.67 -9.68
CA ASP A 57 -12.16 11.56 -8.57
C ASP A 57 -11.43 10.80 -7.45
N THR A 58 -10.17 11.12 -7.23
CA THR A 58 -9.32 10.51 -6.19
C THR A 58 -9.41 11.20 -4.83
N ALA A 59 -10.01 12.40 -4.75
CA ALA A 59 -10.07 13.18 -3.51
C ALA A 59 -10.74 12.42 -2.33
N PRO A 60 -11.80 11.62 -2.52
CA PRO A 60 -12.35 10.79 -1.45
C PRO A 60 -11.37 9.74 -0.92
N LEU A 61 -10.54 9.17 -1.81
CA LEU A 61 -9.54 8.16 -1.46
C LEU A 61 -8.40 8.77 -0.65
N GLU A 62 -7.98 9.99 -1.01
CA GLU A 62 -6.95 10.76 -0.29
C GLU A 62 -7.42 11.17 1.12
N SER A 63 -8.67 11.62 1.24
CA SER A 63 -9.28 11.93 2.54
C SER A 63 -9.35 10.69 3.43
N PHE A 64 -9.69 9.53 2.85
CA PHE A 64 -9.67 8.26 3.56
C PHE A 64 -8.25 7.83 3.96
N ALA A 65 -7.26 8.01 3.08
CA ALA A 65 -5.85 7.72 3.37
C ALA A 65 -5.35 8.47 4.60
N THR A 66 -5.69 9.76 4.67
CA THR A 66 -5.34 10.62 5.81
C THR A 66 -5.95 10.09 7.10
N GLN A 67 -7.25 9.77 7.09
CA GLN A 67 -7.95 9.25 8.28
C GLN A 67 -7.37 7.91 8.76
N VAL A 68 -7.07 6.99 7.85
CA VAL A 68 -6.49 5.68 8.18
C VAL A 68 -5.06 5.85 8.73
N GLY A 69 -4.25 6.71 8.11
CA GLY A 69 -2.91 7.02 8.59
C GLY A 69 -2.91 7.61 10.01
N GLU A 70 -3.81 8.56 10.28
CA GLU A 70 -3.98 9.14 11.62
C GLU A 70 -4.41 8.10 12.66
N TYR A 71 -5.34 7.21 12.30
CA TYR A 71 -5.79 6.13 13.17
C TYR A 71 -4.63 5.21 13.56
N TYR A 72 -3.87 4.72 12.59
CA TYR A 72 -2.75 3.81 12.86
C TYR A 72 -1.59 4.47 13.59
N ARG A 73 -1.30 5.75 13.30
CA ARG A 73 -0.31 6.53 14.06
C ARG A 73 -0.70 6.64 15.53
N THR A 74 -1.95 7.03 15.81
CA THR A 74 -2.46 7.14 17.18
C THR A 74 -2.41 5.79 17.91
N LEU A 75 -2.71 4.70 17.20
CA LEU A 75 -2.64 3.35 17.76
C LEU A 75 -1.19 2.97 18.09
N ALA A 76 -0.23 3.28 17.20
CA ALA A 76 1.18 3.01 17.41
C ALA A 76 1.75 3.79 18.60
N GLU A 77 1.40 5.07 18.74
CA GLU A 77 1.77 5.92 19.88
C GLU A 77 1.29 5.31 21.21
N ARG A 78 0.02 4.89 21.29
CA ARG A 78 -0.53 4.24 22.50
C ARG A 78 0.16 2.92 22.85
N LEU A 79 0.56 2.13 21.84
CA LEU A 79 1.31 0.90 22.09
C LEU A 79 2.72 1.20 22.62
N ALA A 80 3.38 2.24 22.10
CA ALA A 80 4.71 2.63 22.54
C ALA A 80 4.70 3.12 24.01
N ASP A 81 3.74 3.97 24.36
CA ASP A 81 3.59 4.48 25.73
C ASP A 81 3.41 3.32 26.74
N HIS A 82 2.55 2.33 26.42
CA HIS A 82 2.38 1.15 27.27
C HIS A 82 3.62 0.25 27.34
N ALA A 83 4.39 0.12 26.26
CA ALA A 83 5.63 -0.66 26.26
C ALA A 83 6.73 -0.02 27.14
N GLU A 84 6.74 1.31 27.28
CA GLU A 84 7.64 2.02 28.19
C GLU A 84 7.20 1.87 29.66
N GLU A 85 5.90 1.85 29.94
CA GLU A 85 5.34 1.65 31.29
C GLU A 85 5.57 0.21 31.84
N GLU A 86 5.60 -0.79 30.96
CA GLU A 86 5.82 -2.20 31.34
C GLU A 86 7.31 -2.56 31.57
N GLN A 87 8.26 -1.66 31.34
CA GLN A 87 9.65 -1.90 31.74
C GLN A 87 9.74 -1.88 33.27
N PRO A 88 10.02 -3.04 33.93
CA PRO A 88 10.22 -3.03 35.36
C PRO A 88 11.41 -2.11 35.65
N PRO A 89 11.31 -1.20 36.64
CA PRO A 89 12.41 -0.30 36.93
C PRO A 89 13.62 -1.17 37.27
N ASP A 90 14.70 -1.01 36.51
CA ASP A 90 16.00 -1.63 36.72
C ASP A 90 16.56 -1.16 38.07
N ARG A 91 16.06 -1.77 39.14
CA ARG A 91 16.36 -1.52 40.55
C ARG A 91 16.69 -2.83 41.27
N MET A 92 17.09 -3.86 40.53
CA MET A 92 17.69 -5.05 41.08
C MET A 92 19.08 -5.20 40.48
N TYR A 93 20.07 -4.70 41.23
CA TYR A 93 21.46 -5.17 41.39
C TYR A 93 22.39 -3.99 41.72
N MET A 94 22.22 -3.44 42.93
CA MET A 94 23.26 -2.82 43.75
C MET A 94 22.95 -3.17 45.21
#